data_AF-A0A1G7WL30-F1
#
_entry.id   AF-A0A1G7WL30-F1
#
_cell.length_a   1.000
_cell.length_b   1.000
_cell.length_c   1.000
_cell.angle_alpha   90.00
_cell.angle_beta   90.00
_cell.angle_gamma   90.00
#
_symmetry.space_group_name_H-M   'P 1'
#
loop_
_entity.id
_entity.type
_entity.pdbx_description
1 polymer ?
#
loop_
_entity_poly.entity_id
_entity_poly.type
_entity_poly.pdbx_seq_one_letter_code
_entity_poly.pdbx_strand_id
1 'polypeptide(L)'
;MSTTPTLTWHQKIQIEDAIETVQKLLDSKILWEGNRPIYQHAVFIELLINLKDLLIKADRLGNRIAFTDGIQENERFGIRDVTDLIGNFRDAACHNDSYRRKIGDNVSYMNKVFPFNLPVEIRDAPFDGNPNHDIGYEVGGIYLYQRKHIERAFSEIKSFFEPIIINWEP
;
A
#
# COMPACT_ATOMS: atom_id res chain seq x y z
N MET A 1 -28.58 8.15 -12.62
CA MET A 1 -28.28 8.51 -11.23
C MET A 1 -27.59 7.31 -10.61
N SER A 2 -26.31 7.42 -10.26
CA SER A 2 -25.61 6.36 -9.52
C SER A 2 -26.17 6.39 -8.09
N THR A 3 -26.77 5.28 -7.66
CA THR A 3 -27.19 5.08 -6.28
C THR A 3 -25.92 4.89 -5.45
N THR A 4 -25.69 5.73 -4.45
CA THR A 4 -24.62 5.56 -3.47
C THR A 4 -24.76 4.16 -2.83
N PRO A 5 -23.71 3.33 -2.81
CA PRO A 5 -23.79 2.00 -2.23
C PRO A 5 -24.13 2.06 -0.73
N THR A 6 -25.05 1.21 -0.28
CA THR A 6 -25.47 1.12 1.12
C THR A 6 -24.54 0.18 1.89
N LEU A 7 -24.01 0.65 3.02
CA LEU A 7 -23.20 -0.15 3.95
C LEU A 7 -24.06 -0.68 5.09
N THR A 8 -23.78 -1.89 5.56
CA THR A 8 -24.21 -2.32 6.89
C THR A 8 -23.45 -1.54 7.97
N TRP A 9 -24.01 -1.44 9.18
CA TRP A 9 -23.32 -0.83 10.34
C TRP A 9 -21.93 -1.43 10.59
N HIS A 10 -21.79 -2.76 10.51
CA HIS A 10 -20.51 -3.44 10.68
C HIS A 10 -19.49 -3.05 9.61
N GLN A 11 -19.91 -2.94 8.35
CA GLN A 11 -19.03 -2.52 7.27
C GLN A 11 -18.57 -1.07 7.44
N LYS A 12 -19.49 -0.18 7.86
CA LYS A 12 -19.16 1.22 8.15
C LYS A 12 -18.04 1.32 9.18
N ILE A 13 -18.21 0.70 10.35
CA ILE A 13 -17.20 0.74 11.42
C ILE A 13 -15.85 0.20 10.95
N GLN A 14 -15.86 -0.95 10.27
CA GLN A 14 -14.62 -1.54 9.77
C GLN A 14 -13.88 -0.64 8.78
N ILE A 15 -14.62 0.10 7.95
CA ILE A 15 -14.02 1.04 6.99
C ILE A 15 -13.48 2.27 7.73
N GLU A 16 -14.25 2.83 8.67
CA GLU A 16 -13.81 3.97 9.50
C GLU A 16 -12.52 3.65 10.26
N ASP A 17 -12.50 2.53 10.98
CA ASP A 17 -11.34 2.08 11.75
C ASP A 17 -10.11 1.88 10.86
N ALA A 18 -10.29 1.28 9.68
CA ALA A 18 -9.20 1.05 8.74
C ALA A 18 -8.68 2.37 8.14
N ILE A 19 -9.56 3.32 7.81
CA ILE A 19 -9.15 4.65 7.32
C ILE A 19 -8.35 5.39 8.40
N GLU A 20 -8.85 5.42 9.64
CA GLU A 20 -8.17 6.06 10.76
C GLU A 20 -6.80 5.42 11.02
N THR A 21 -6.73 4.09 10.99
CA THR A 21 -5.49 3.34 11.18
C THR A 21 -4.48 3.67 10.09
N VAL A 22 -4.85 3.57 8.81
CA VAL A 22 -3.94 3.90 7.70
C VAL A 22 -3.44 5.34 7.81
N GLN A 23 -4.33 6.31 8.09
CA GLN A 23 -3.96 7.71 8.28
C GLN A 23 -2.89 7.87 9.38
N LYS A 24 -3.11 7.28 10.56
CA LYS A 24 -2.15 7.32 11.68
C LYS A 24 -0.79 6.73 11.30
N LEU A 25 -0.78 5.60 10.59
CA LEU A 25 0.48 4.95 10.19
C LEU A 25 1.25 5.82 9.19
N LEU A 26 0.57 6.41 8.21
CA LEU A 26 1.20 7.33 7.24
C LEU A 26 1.75 8.58 7.93
N ASP A 27 0.98 9.18 8.84
CA ASP A 27 1.35 10.40 9.57
C ASP A 27 2.49 10.18 10.56
N SER A 28 2.65 8.95 11.08
CA SER A 28 3.71 8.61 12.04
C SER A 28 5.13 8.72 11.47
N LYS A 29 5.28 8.71 10.14
CA LYS A 29 6.56 8.72 9.41
C LYS A 29 7.54 7.58 9.71
N ILE A 30 7.19 6.62 10.57
CA ILE A 30 8.07 5.51 10.97
C ILE A 30 8.53 4.64 9.79
N LEU A 31 7.73 4.59 8.71
CA LEU A 31 8.04 3.87 7.48
C LEU A 31 9.07 4.62 6.62
N TRP A 32 9.18 5.93 6.80
CA TRP A 32 9.84 6.85 5.88
C TRP A 32 11.19 7.34 6.43
N GLU A 33 11.37 7.31 7.75
CA GLU A 33 12.63 7.65 8.39
C GLU A 33 13.81 6.73 7.99
N GLY A 34 15.02 7.30 7.96
CA GLY A 34 16.23 6.64 7.42
C GLY A 34 16.83 5.57 8.33
N ASN A 35 16.58 5.66 9.64
CA ASN A 35 16.89 4.56 10.56
C ASN A 35 15.81 3.49 10.41
N ARG A 36 16.19 2.21 10.42
CA ARG A 36 15.25 1.08 10.37
C ARG A 36 14.78 0.74 11.80
N PRO A 37 13.72 1.36 12.35
CA PRO A 37 13.24 0.95 13.66
C PRO A 37 12.81 -0.51 13.59
N ILE A 38 13.03 -1.26 14.68
CA ILE A 38 12.69 -2.69 14.76
C ILE A 38 11.21 -2.97 14.40
N TYR A 39 10.35 -1.97 14.59
CA TYR A 39 8.91 -2.04 14.32
C TYR A 39 8.52 -1.66 12.89
N GLN A 40 9.45 -1.21 12.04
CA GLN A 40 9.13 -0.71 10.69
C GLN A 40 8.40 -1.77 9.85
N HIS A 41 8.86 -3.03 9.91
CA HIS A 41 8.25 -4.11 9.15
C HIS A 41 6.84 -4.44 9.66
N ALA A 42 6.64 -4.43 10.98
CA ALA A 42 5.32 -4.66 11.58
C ALA A 42 4.34 -3.55 11.19
N VAL A 43 4.77 -2.29 11.24
CA VAL A 43 3.95 -1.16 10.80
C VAL A 43 3.64 -1.23 9.30
N PHE A 44 4.60 -1.68 8.49
CA PHE A 44 4.37 -1.80 7.05
C PHE A 44 3.36 -2.90 6.71
N ILE A 45 3.43 -4.03 7.42
CA ILE A 45 2.44 -5.10 7.29
C ILE A 45 1.05 -4.59 7.69
N GLU A 46 0.93 -3.90 8.83
CA GLU A 46 -0.35 -3.36 9.30
C GLU A 46 -0.96 -2.39 8.28
N LEU A 47 -0.13 -1.52 7.71
CA LEU A 47 -0.53 -0.61 6.63
C LEU A 47 -1.07 -1.37 5.41
N LEU A 48 -0.32 -2.38 4.95
CA LEU A 48 -0.71 -3.17 3.77
C LEU A 48 -1.98 -3.99 4.00
N ILE A 49 -2.20 -4.51 5.21
CA ILE A 49 -3.42 -5.24 5.58
C ILE A 49 -4.63 -4.31 5.46
N ASN A 50 -4.60 -3.17 6.15
CA ASN A 50 -5.73 -2.24 6.17
C ASN A 50 -5.98 -1.63 4.78
N LEU A 51 -4.92 -1.25 4.06
CA LEU A 51 -5.06 -0.67 2.72
C LEU A 51 -5.61 -1.70 1.71
N LYS A 52 -5.15 -2.96 1.74
CA LYS A 52 -5.69 -4.01 0.86
C LYS A 52 -7.14 -4.31 1.17
N ASP A 53 -7.51 -4.37 2.45
CA ASP A 53 -8.89 -4.61 2.86
C ASP A 53 -9.83 -3.49 2.39
N LEU A 54 -9.43 -2.22 2.55
CA LEU A 54 -10.16 -1.08 1.99
C LEU A 54 -10.33 -1.24 0.46
N LEU A 55 -9.25 -1.53 -0.27
CA LEU A 55 -9.28 -1.68 -1.74
C LEU A 55 -10.25 -2.78 -2.18
N ILE A 56 -10.26 -3.92 -1.50
CA ILE A 56 -11.22 -5.01 -1.76
C ILE A 56 -12.66 -4.55 -1.49
N LYS A 57 -12.88 -3.84 -0.40
CA LYS A 57 -14.21 -3.30 -0.06
C LYS A 57 -14.69 -2.30 -1.11
N ALA A 58 -13.83 -1.41 -1.59
CA ALA A 58 -14.19 -0.45 -2.64
C ALA A 58 -14.50 -1.16 -3.97
N ASP A 59 -13.72 -2.16 -4.35
CA ASP A 59 -13.95 -2.98 -5.54
C ASP A 59 -15.32 -3.70 -5.49
N ARG A 60 -15.65 -4.29 -4.33
CA ARG A 60 -16.97 -4.93 -4.10
C ARG A 60 -18.15 -3.97 -4.21
N LEU A 61 -17.92 -2.67 -4.02
CA LEU A 61 -18.92 -1.62 -4.19
C LEU A 61 -18.88 -0.98 -5.58
N GLY A 62 -18.13 -1.56 -6.52
CA GLY A 62 -18.04 -1.09 -7.90
C GLY A 62 -17.05 0.05 -8.13
N ASN A 63 -16.21 0.38 -7.14
CA ASN A 63 -15.21 1.44 -7.25
C ASN A 63 -13.79 0.89 -7.02
N ARG A 64 -13.32 0.09 -7.98
CA ARG A 64 -11.93 -0.40 -7.98
C ARG A 64 -10.96 0.75 -8.22
N ILE A 65 -9.98 0.91 -7.32
CA ILE A 65 -8.88 1.85 -7.52
C ILE A 65 -7.86 1.18 -8.46
N ALA A 66 -7.77 1.64 -9.70
CA ALA A 66 -7.12 0.91 -10.79
C ALA A 66 -6.10 1.72 -11.60
N PHE A 67 -5.48 2.75 -11.01
CA PHE A 67 -4.42 3.48 -11.72
C PHE A 67 -3.18 2.60 -11.94
N THR A 68 -2.44 2.91 -13.01
CA THR A 68 -1.27 2.15 -13.47
C THR A 68 0.02 2.98 -13.54
N ASP A 69 -0.04 4.28 -13.25
CA ASP A 69 1.13 5.16 -13.29
C ASP A 69 2.24 4.68 -12.35
N GLY A 70 3.42 4.39 -12.90
CA GLY A 70 4.57 3.91 -12.13
C GLY A 70 4.52 2.44 -11.72
N ILE A 71 3.55 1.68 -12.23
CA ILE A 71 3.38 0.25 -11.94
C ILE A 71 3.98 -0.57 -13.08
N GLN A 72 4.81 -1.56 -12.70
CA GLN A 72 5.26 -2.59 -13.62
C GLN A 72 4.22 -3.70 -13.66
N GLU A 73 3.47 -3.78 -14.76
CA GLU A 73 2.59 -4.91 -15.00
C GLU A 73 3.38 -6.22 -14.98
N ASN A 74 2.80 -7.25 -14.37
CA ASN A 74 3.47 -8.52 -14.19
C ASN A 74 2.46 -9.68 -14.21
N GLU A 75 2.44 -10.42 -15.33
CA GLU A 75 1.54 -11.55 -15.51
C GLU A 75 1.77 -12.66 -14.47
N ARG A 76 3.03 -12.94 -14.14
CA ARG A 76 3.40 -13.98 -13.16
C ARG A 76 2.78 -13.72 -11.78
N PHE A 77 2.71 -12.46 -11.37
CA PHE A 77 2.14 -12.06 -10.08
C PHE A 77 0.70 -11.56 -10.18
N GLY A 78 0.14 -11.50 -11.40
CA GLY A 78 -1.19 -10.97 -11.67
C GLY A 78 -1.32 -9.47 -11.34
N ILE A 79 -0.25 -8.70 -11.52
CA ILE A 79 -0.24 -7.26 -11.24
C ILE A 79 -0.65 -6.51 -12.50
N ARG A 80 -1.82 -5.87 -12.45
CA ARG A 80 -2.35 -5.04 -13.55
C ARG A 80 -2.53 -3.56 -13.14
N ASP A 81 -2.74 -3.32 -11.87
CA ASP A 81 -3.03 -2.00 -11.31
C ASP A 81 -2.56 -1.89 -9.85
N VAL A 82 -2.79 -0.74 -9.22
CA VAL A 82 -2.39 -0.50 -7.83
C VAL A 82 -3.06 -1.45 -6.83
N THR A 83 -4.30 -1.86 -7.08
CA THR A 83 -5.03 -2.78 -6.20
C THR A 83 -4.37 -4.16 -6.21
N ASP A 84 -3.92 -4.62 -7.36
CA ASP A 84 -3.17 -5.87 -7.50
C ASP A 84 -1.76 -5.73 -6.93
N LEU A 85 -1.08 -4.59 -7.17
CA LEU A 85 0.25 -4.30 -6.63
C LEU A 85 0.28 -4.32 -5.10
N ILE A 86 -0.60 -3.58 -4.43
CA ILE A 86 -0.67 -3.54 -2.97
C ILE A 86 -1.03 -4.93 -2.42
N GLY A 87 -1.92 -5.66 -3.09
CA GLY A 87 -2.23 -7.05 -2.75
C GLY A 87 -1.01 -7.96 -2.83
N ASN A 88 -0.20 -7.82 -3.88
CA ASN A 88 1.05 -8.56 -4.04
C ASN A 88 2.03 -8.29 -2.90
N PHE A 89 2.22 -7.01 -2.54
CA PHE A 89 3.11 -6.63 -1.44
C PHE A 89 2.61 -7.13 -0.09
N ARG A 90 1.31 -7.04 0.18
CA ARG A 90 0.70 -7.62 1.40
C ARG A 90 1.00 -9.11 1.50
N ASP A 91 0.73 -9.85 0.45
CA ASP A 91 0.93 -11.30 0.45
C ASP A 91 2.41 -11.69 0.57
N ALA A 92 3.33 -10.90 -0.01
CA ALA A 92 4.76 -11.10 0.13
C ALA A 92 5.25 -10.79 1.56
N ALA A 93 4.71 -9.74 2.18
CA ALA A 93 5.08 -9.31 3.54
C ALA A 93 4.57 -10.28 4.63
N CYS A 94 3.35 -10.79 4.47
CA CYS A 94 2.69 -11.62 5.49
C CYS A 94 3.08 -13.10 5.44
N HIS A 95 3.56 -13.62 4.30
CA HIS A 95 3.84 -15.05 4.15
C HIS A 95 5.30 -15.30 3.81
N ASN A 96 6.00 -16.00 4.70
CA ASN A 96 7.43 -16.25 4.53
C ASN A 96 7.77 -17.04 3.26
N ASP A 97 6.92 -17.99 2.90
CA ASP A 97 7.10 -18.84 1.72
C ASP A 97 6.37 -18.34 0.46
N SER A 98 5.93 -17.07 0.47
CA SER A 98 5.20 -16.49 -0.65
C SER A 98 6.01 -16.57 -1.95
N TYR A 99 5.44 -17.17 -2.99
CA TYR A 99 6.07 -17.22 -4.32
C TYR A 99 6.30 -15.81 -4.91
N ARG A 100 5.55 -14.82 -4.42
CA ARG A 100 5.68 -13.39 -4.77
C ARG A 100 7.02 -12.79 -4.35
N ARG A 101 7.74 -13.47 -3.46
CA ARG A 101 9.11 -13.15 -3.05
C ARG A 101 10.16 -13.73 -3.97
N LYS A 102 9.82 -14.63 -4.91
CA LYS A 102 10.82 -15.40 -5.65
C LYS A 102 11.27 -14.70 -6.94
N ILE A 103 12.58 -14.69 -7.19
CA ILE A 103 13.18 -14.31 -8.48
C ILE A 103 13.97 -15.52 -8.97
N GLY A 104 13.42 -16.27 -9.93
CA GLY A 104 13.91 -17.62 -10.24
C GLY A 104 13.83 -18.52 -9.00
N ASP A 105 14.95 -19.16 -8.66
CA ASP A 105 15.08 -20.01 -7.48
C ASP A 105 15.45 -19.25 -6.19
N ASN A 106 15.72 -17.94 -6.29
CA ASN A 106 16.12 -17.12 -5.15
C ASN A 106 14.92 -16.48 -4.44
N VAL A 107 15.06 -16.24 -3.13
CA VAL A 107 14.09 -15.48 -2.32
C VAL A 107 14.57 -14.03 -2.16
N SER A 108 13.80 -13.09 -2.67
CA SER A 108 13.93 -11.66 -2.40
C SER A 108 13.19 -11.32 -1.10
N TYR A 109 13.91 -10.70 -0.17
CA TYR A 109 13.32 -10.11 1.03
C TYR A 109 12.86 -8.70 0.71
N MET A 110 11.81 -8.25 1.40
CA MET A 110 11.28 -6.92 1.18
C MET A 110 12.28 -5.86 1.64
N ASN A 111 12.76 -5.05 0.71
CA ASN A 111 13.80 -4.05 0.97
C ASN A 111 13.25 -2.65 0.73
N LYS A 112 13.52 -1.72 1.66
CA LYS A 112 13.24 -0.30 1.45
C LYS A 112 14.18 0.25 0.37
N VAL A 113 13.66 0.85 -0.69
CA VAL A 113 14.47 1.44 -1.77
C VAL A 113 14.42 2.97 -1.72
N PHE A 114 15.56 3.58 -2.04
CA PHE A 114 15.71 5.01 -2.16
C PHE A 114 15.96 5.40 -3.63
N PRO A 115 15.57 6.61 -4.04
CA PRO A 115 15.45 7.04 -5.45
C PRO A 115 16.76 7.13 -6.26
N PHE A 116 17.88 6.71 -5.69
CA PHE A 116 19.18 6.65 -6.38
C PHE A 116 19.54 5.27 -6.95
N ASN A 117 18.60 4.31 -7.02
CA ASN A 117 18.90 2.92 -7.45
C ASN A 117 20.08 2.29 -6.68
N LEU A 118 20.34 2.76 -5.47
CA LEU A 118 21.35 2.17 -4.60
C LEU A 118 20.66 1.06 -3.79
N PRO A 119 20.99 -0.23 -4.02
CA PRO A 119 20.66 -1.26 -3.05
C PRO A 119 21.23 -0.87 -1.67
N VAL A 120 20.52 -1.28 -0.62
CA VAL A 120 20.58 -0.71 0.73
C VAL A 120 21.84 -1.06 1.53
N GLU A 121 23.01 -0.69 1.04
CA GLU A 121 24.26 -0.79 1.81
C GLU A 121 24.99 0.53 2.01
N ILE A 122 24.38 1.67 1.69
CA ILE A 122 24.94 2.97 2.10
C ILE A 122 24.16 3.50 3.29
N ARG A 123 24.56 3.01 4.47
CA ARG A 123 24.32 3.68 5.76
C ARG A 123 24.69 5.17 5.57
N ASP A 124 23.79 6.06 5.95
CA ASP A 124 24.06 7.50 6.12
C ASP A 124 23.97 8.41 4.87
N ALA A 125 23.34 7.98 3.78
CA ALA A 125 22.93 8.95 2.75
C ALA A 125 21.75 9.80 3.27
N PRO A 126 21.89 11.13 3.44
CA PRO A 126 20.79 11.97 3.88
C PRO A 126 19.70 11.97 2.82
N PHE A 127 18.47 11.71 3.25
CA PHE A 127 17.29 12.02 2.46
C PHE A 127 17.27 13.55 2.28
N ASP A 128 17.51 14.02 1.06
CA ASP A 128 17.65 15.45 0.73
C ASP A 128 16.31 16.21 0.71
N GLY A 129 15.20 15.54 1.06
CA GLY A 129 13.88 16.14 1.10
C GLY A 129 13.32 16.46 -0.29
N ASN A 130 13.94 15.98 -1.37
CA ASN A 130 13.51 16.27 -2.72
C ASN A 130 12.15 15.58 -3.01
N PRO A 131 11.10 16.31 -3.39
CA PRO A 131 9.81 15.72 -3.74
C PRO A 131 9.86 14.88 -5.03
N ASN A 132 10.94 14.86 -5.79
CA ASN A 132 11.14 13.90 -6.89
C ASN A 132 11.72 12.55 -6.41
N HIS A 133 12.18 12.50 -5.17
CA HIS A 133 12.76 11.33 -4.53
C HIS A 133 11.67 10.57 -3.76
N ASP A 134 11.01 9.61 -4.41
CA ASP A 134 10.01 8.75 -3.75
C ASP A 134 10.69 7.55 -3.09
N ILE A 135 10.36 7.30 -1.82
CA ILE A 135 10.81 6.13 -1.09
C ILE A 135 9.90 4.97 -1.50
N GLY A 136 10.45 3.76 -1.64
CA GLY A 136 9.63 2.61 -1.96
C GLY A 136 10.07 1.35 -1.23
N TYR A 137 9.43 0.25 -1.61
CA TYR A 137 9.79 -1.09 -1.24
C TYR A 137 9.96 -1.92 -2.51
N GLU A 138 10.98 -2.77 -2.52
CA GLU A 138 11.19 -3.78 -3.57
C GLU A 138 10.95 -5.16 -2.98
N VAL A 139 10.25 -6.00 -3.74
CA VAL A 139 10.18 -7.44 -3.50
C VAL A 139 9.94 -8.16 -4.81
N GLY A 140 10.71 -9.22 -5.06
CA GLY A 140 10.53 -10.04 -6.26
C GLY A 140 10.78 -9.28 -7.58
N GLY A 141 11.56 -8.19 -7.56
CA GLY A 141 11.82 -7.33 -8.71
C GLY A 141 10.70 -6.31 -9.00
N ILE A 142 9.72 -6.18 -8.10
CA ILE A 142 8.59 -5.25 -8.22
C ILE A 142 8.74 -4.13 -7.19
N TYR A 143 8.30 -2.92 -7.54
CA TYR A 143 8.43 -1.72 -6.72
C TYR A 143 7.07 -1.19 -6.25
N LEU A 144 6.97 -0.88 -4.96
CA LEU A 144 5.84 -0.17 -4.35
C LEU A 144 6.34 1.14 -3.73
N TYR A 145 5.97 2.27 -4.33
CA TYR A 145 6.40 3.58 -3.86
C TYR A 145 5.40 4.22 -2.90
N GLN A 146 5.92 4.94 -1.91
CA GLN A 146 5.14 5.61 -0.88
C GLN A 146 4.14 6.59 -1.49
N ARG A 147 4.62 7.62 -2.18
CA ARG A 147 3.75 8.72 -2.62
C ARG A 147 2.96 8.34 -3.85
N LYS A 148 3.63 7.74 -4.84
CA LYS A 148 2.99 7.36 -6.11
C LYS A 148 1.92 6.29 -5.95
N HIS A 149 2.12 5.32 -5.05
CA HIS A 149 1.23 4.16 -4.97
C HIS A 149 0.44 4.14 -3.66
N ILE A 150 1.09 4.19 -2.51
CA ILE A 150 0.42 4.00 -1.21
C ILE A 150 -0.44 5.21 -0.84
N GLU A 151 0.15 6.41 -0.77
CA GLU A 151 -0.57 7.63 -0.38
C GLU A 151 -1.64 8.00 -1.40
N ARG A 152 -1.34 7.85 -2.70
CA ARG A 152 -2.32 8.05 -3.77
C ARG A 152 -3.50 7.08 -3.65
N ALA A 153 -3.24 5.77 -3.52
CA ALA A 153 -4.32 4.79 -3.37
C ALA A 153 -5.16 5.06 -2.12
N PHE A 154 -4.52 5.46 -1.02
CA PHE A 154 -5.21 5.83 0.20
C PHE A 154 -6.06 7.10 0.02
N SER A 155 -5.55 8.12 -0.66
CA SER A 155 -6.30 9.33 -0.97
C SER A 155 -7.54 9.02 -1.83
N GLU A 156 -7.38 8.28 -2.92
CA GLU A 156 -8.48 7.94 -3.83
C GLU A 156 -9.56 7.09 -3.13
N ILE A 157 -9.14 6.14 -2.27
CA ILE A 157 -10.11 5.30 -1.55
C ILE A 157 -10.83 6.04 -0.43
N LYS A 158 -10.13 6.95 0.27
CA LYS A 158 -10.72 7.81 1.29
C LYS A 158 -11.78 8.72 0.67
N SER A 159 -11.47 9.36 -0.47
CA SER A 159 -12.44 10.19 -1.21
C SER A 159 -13.67 9.41 -1.67
N PHE A 160 -13.55 8.11 -1.93
CA PHE A 160 -14.70 7.26 -2.24
C PHE A 160 -15.56 6.96 -1.01
N PHE A 161 -14.95 6.59 0.12
CA PHE A 161 -15.68 6.16 1.32
C PHE A 161 -16.23 7.30 2.18
N GLU A 162 -15.55 8.44 2.28
CA GLU A 162 -15.98 9.60 3.08
C GLU A 162 -17.45 10.00 2.84
N PRO A 163 -17.92 10.23 1.60
CA PRO A 163 -19.32 10.60 1.38
C PRO A 163 -20.29 9.47 1.73
N ILE A 164 -19.88 8.20 1.62
CA ILE A 164 -20.72 7.04 2.00
C ILE A 164 -20.89 6.99 3.52
N ILE A 165 -19.82 7.26 4.26
CA ILE A 165 -19.79 7.23 5.73
C ILE A 165 -20.57 8.43 6.30
N ILE A 166 -20.33 9.63 5.79
CA ILE A 166 -20.96 10.87 6.29
C ILE A 166 -22.47 10.86 6.11
N ASN A 167 -22.95 10.31 4.99
CA ASN A 167 -24.37 10.24 4.67
C ASN A 167 -24.99 8.88 5.02
N TRP A 168 -24.33 8.08 5.86
CA TRP A 168 -24.84 6.78 6.24
C TRP A 168 -26.07 6.91 7.16
N GLU A 169 -27.15 6.23 6.80
CA GLU A 169 -28.36 6.07 7.60
C GLU A 169 -28.56 4.58 7.93
N PRO A 170 -28.96 4.21 9.18
CA PRO A 170 -29.12 2.81 9.61
C PRO A 170 -30.22 2.03 8.90
#